data_AF-A0AAD5B950-F1
#
_entry.id   AF-A0AAD5B950-F1
#
_cell.length_a   1.000
_cell.length_b   1.000
_cell.length_c   1.000
_cell.angle_alpha   90.00
_cell.angle_beta   90.00
_cell.angle_gamma   90.00
#
_symmetry.space_group_name_H-M   'P 1'
#
loop_
_entity.id
_entity.type
_entity.pdbx_description
1 polymer ?
#
loop_
_entity_poly.entity_id
_entity_poly.type
_entity_poly.pdbx_seq_one_letter_code
_entity_poly.pdbx_strand_id
1 'polypeptide(L)'
;CTFTKPDHSNVTQREWYRVQSSEGEPQDLSKDPQYSGRVIIWTPDCALTVKNVRVSDSGVYNFRFKTQSSDWTSAPSGVHLTVTDLQVKVDPNTEGQREVKLTCSFTCSLSPYNFSWYKNGQKLKTTNDIFIVLDSTSLQDEGSYSCRVYESERRSFPVCECGFNF
;
A
#
# COMPACT_ATOMS: atom_id res chain seq x y z
N CYS A 1 -11.80 10.64 3.04
CA CYS A 1 -12.13 11.85 2.27
C CYS A 1 -13.35 12.50 2.93
N THR A 2 -13.42 13.82 2.93
CA THR A 2 -14.61 14.62 3.32
C THR A 2 -14.84 15.69 2.25
N PHE A 3 -16.09 16.00 1.95
CA PHE A 3 -16.44 17.07 1.02
C PHE A 3 -17.67 17.83 1.51
N THR A 4 -17.73 19.12 1.18
CA THR A 4 -18.85 20.00 1.53
C THR A 4 -19.59 20.39 0.26
N LYS A 5 -20.91 20.18 0.26
CA LYS A 5 -21.78 20.64 -0.83
C LYS A 5 -22.40 22.01 -0.47
N PRO A 6 -22.68 22.88 -1.45
CA PRO A 6 -23.45 24.10 -1.20
C PRO A 6 -24.80 23.78 -0.54
N ASP A 7 -25.24 24.65 0.36
CA ASP A 7 -26.46 24.43 1.13
C ASP A 7 -27.66 24.27 0.18
N HIS A 8 -28.56 23.33 0.50
CA HIS A 8 -29.70 22.91 -0.34
C HIS A 8 -29.43 22.22 -1.68
N SER A 9 -28.17 22.07 -2.12
CA SER A 9 -27.88 21.41 -3.40
C SER A 9 -27.71 19.89 -3.24
N ASN A 10 -28.39 19.09 -4.04
CA ASN A 10 -28.23 17.63 -4.05
C ASN A 10 -27.09 17.22 -5.00
N VAL A 11 -26.24 16.29 -4.55
CA VAL A 11 -25.18 15.71 -5.37
C VAL A 11 -25.80 14.76 -6.38
N THR A 12 -25.57 15.01 -7.66
CA THR A 12 -26.12 14.22 -8.77
C THR A 12 -25.12 13.20 -9.31
N GLN A 13 -23.83 13.56 -9.31
CA GLN A 13 -22.75 12.70 -9.77
C GLN A 13 -21.53 12.88 -8.87
N ARG A 14 -20.72 11.83 -8.80
CA ARG A 14 -19.47 11.78 -8.05
C ARG A 14 -18.53 10.83 -8.74
N GLU A 15 -17.25 11.14 -8.75
CA GLU A 15 -16.24 10.24 -9.25
C GLU A 15 -14.88 10.51 -8.60
N TRP A 16 -14.09 9.45 -8.57
CA TRP A 16 -12.66 9.54 -8.35
C TRP A 16 -11.97 9.43 -9.71
N TYR A 17 -10.98 10.27 -9.95
CA TYR A 17 -10.26 10.30 -11.21
C TYR A 17 -8.75 10.45 -11.02
N ARG A 18 -8.00 10.04 -12.04
CA ARG A 18 -6.57 10.31 -12.17
C ARG A 18 -6.31 11.13 -13.42
N VAL A 19 -5.23 11.89 -13.39
CA VAL A 19 -4.70 12.65 -14.52
C VAL A 19 -3.34 12.04 -14.83
N GLN A 20 -3.21 11.41 -16.00
CA GLN A 20 -2.00 10.65 -16.36
C GLN A 20 -0.86 11.55 -16.88
N SER A 21 -1.16 12.77 -17.32
CA SER A 21 -0.20 13.79 -17.78
C SER A 21 -0.75 15.20 -17.48
N SER A 22 0.09 16.23 -17.41
CA SER A 22 -0.34 17.61 -17.09
C SER A 22 -1.38 18.20 -18.05
N GLU A 23 -1.53 17.62 -19.24
CA GLU A 23 -2.52 17.99 -20.27
C GLU A 23 -3.55 16.87 -20.52
N GLY A 24 -3.52 15.80 -19.72
CA GLY A 24 -4.37 14.64 -19.91
C GLY A 24 -5.78 14.85 -19.37
N GLU A 25 -6.76 14.27 -20.06
CA GLU A 25 -8.15 14.29 -19.60
C GLU A 25 -8.31 13.52 -18.27
N PRO A 26 -9.11 14.04 -17.33
CA PRO A 26 -9.53 13.32 -16.13
C PRO A 26 -10.14 11.97 -16.46
N GLN A 27 -9.52 10.88 -16.00
CA GLN A 27 -10.03 9.53 -16.22
C GLN A 27 -10.73 9.00 -14.97
N ASP A 28 -12.05 8.81 -15.08
CA ASP A 28 -12.88 8.20 -14.04
C ASP A 28 -12.43 6.76 -13.76
N LEU A 29 -11.99 6.52 -12.53
CA LEU A 29 -11.47 5.23 -12.08
C LEU A 29 -12.49 4.11 -12.17
N SER A 30 -13.79 4.42 -12.06
CA SER A 30 -14.84 3.41 -12.16
C SER A 30 -15.04 2.90 -13.60
N LYS A 31 -14.60 3.68 -14.59
CA LYS A 31 -14.67 3.37 -16.02
C LYS A 31 -13.34 2.89 -16.60
N ASP A 32 -12.25 3.09 -15.86
CA ASP A 32 -10.91 2.70 -16.28
C ASP A 32 -10.74 1.16 -16.22
N PRO A 33 -10.45 0.48 -17.35
CA PRO A 33 -10.20 -0.96 -17.38
C PRO A 33 -9.11 -1.42 -16.41
N GLN A 34 -8.09 -0.59 -16.13
CA GLN A 34 -7.03 -0.90 -15.17
C GLN A 34 -7.59 -1.13 -13.75
N TYR A 35 -8.71 -0.50 -13.42
CA TYR A 35 -9.32 -0.50 -12.09
C TYR A 35 -10.59 -1.36 -12.00
N SER A 36 -10.96 -2.04 -13.09
CA SER A 36 -12.13 -2.92 -13.14
C SER A 36 -12.11 -3.97 -12.03
N GLY A 37 -13.18 -4.01 -11.23
CA GLY A 37 -13.31 -4.90 -10.07
C GLY A 37 -12.39 -4.59 -8.88
N ARG A 38 -11.54 -3.55 -8.99
CA ARG A 38 -10.58 -3.17 -7.94
C ARG A 38 -11.03 -1.94 -7.15
N VAL A 39 -11.84 -1.06 -7.72
CA VAL A 39 -12.29 0.15 -7.03
C VAL A 39 -13.67 -0.02 -6.40
N ILE A 40 -13.81 0.48 -5.17
CA ILE A 40 -15.09 0.66 -4.50
C ILE A 40 -15.19 2.13 -4.10
N ILE A 41 -16.22 2.80 -4.58
CA ILE A 41 -16.55 4.17 -4.21
C ILE A 41 -17.70 4.09 -3.22
N TRP A 42 -17.46 4.51 -1.98
CA TRP A 42 -18.46 4.45 -0.91
C TRP A 42 -19.37 5.67 -0.99
N THR A 43 -20.68 5.43 -0.99
CA THR A 43 -21.73 6.47 -1.00
C THR A 43 -22.59 6.36 0.25
N PRO A 44 -23.07 7.46 0.85
CA PRO A 44 -23.04 8.85 0.37
C PRO A 44 -21.73 9.60 0.61
N ASP A 45 -20.71 8.94 1.17
CA ASP A 45 -19.39 9.51 1.41
C ASP A 45 -18.59 9.74 0.11
N CYS A 46 -17.32 10.11 0.27
CA CYS A 46 -16.34 10.18 -0.81
C CYS A 46 -15.15 9.23 -0.58
N ALA A 47 -15.31 8.19 0.25
CA ALA A 47 -14.23 7.23 0.47
C ALA A 47 -14.01 6.36 -0.78
N LEU A 48 -12.73 6.14 -1.12
CA LEU A 48 -12.30 5.25 -2.19
C LEU A 48 -11.51 4.10 -1.58
N THR A 49 -11.86 2.88 -1.96
CA THR A 49 -11.05 1.70 -1.70
C THR A 49 -10.52 1.15 -3.02
N VAL A 50 -9.20 0.95 -3.09
CA VAL A 50 -8.54 0.25 -4.21
C VAL A 50 -8.05 -1.10 -3.71
N LYS A 51 -8.54 -2.18 -4.30
CA LYS A 51 -8.18 -3.57 -3.99
C LYS A 51 -7.04 -4.04 -4.89
N ASN A 52 -6.28 -5.01 -4.41
CA ASN A 52 -5.15 -5.61 -5.14
C ASN A 52 -4.23 -4.52 -5.75
N VAL A 53 -3.74 -3.66 -4.86
CA VAL A 53 -2.95 -2.48 -5.18
C VAL A 53 -1.59 -2.90 -5.75
N ARG A 54 -1.14 -2.20 -6.79
CA ARG A 54 0.11 -2.43 -7.52
C ARG A 54 1.00 -1.20 -7.46
N VAL A 55 2.31 -1.39 -7.68
CA VAL A 55 3.26 -0.26 -7.78
C VAL A 55 2.81 0.77 -8.83
N SER A 56 2.26 0.32 -9.96
CA SER A 56 1.70 1.17 -11.03
C SER A 56 0.45 1.96 -10.63
N ASP A 57 -0.19 1.62 -9.51
CA ASP A 57 -1.31 2.39 -8.97
C ASP A 57 -0.82 3.61 -8.16
N SER A 58 0.49 3.77 -7.96
CA SER A 58 1.05 5.00 -7.37
C SER A 58 0.69 6.22 -8.21
N GLY A 59 0.37 7.32 -7.54
CA GLY A 59 0.05 8.60 -8.17
C GLY A 59 -0.95 9.43 -7.37
N VAL A 60 -1.48 10.47 -8.01
CA VAL A 60 -2.44 11.39 -7.42
C VAL A 60 -3.85 11.00 -7.80
N TYR A 61 -4.71 10.85 -6.79
CA TYR A 61 -6.12 10.50 -6.90
C TYR A 61 -6.94 11.73 -6.53
N ASN A 62 -7.87 12.13 -7.39
CA ASN A 62 -8.69 13.32 -7.18
C ASN A 62 -10.16 12.93 -7.05
N PHE A 63 -10.89 13.65 -6.22
CA PHE A 63 -12.34 13.50 -6.07
C PHE A 63 -13.03 14.73 -6.65
N ARG A 64 -14.11 14.50 -7.40
CA ARG A 64 -15.01 15.57 -7.84
C ARG A 64 -16.46 15.15 -7.79
N PHE A 65 -17.35 16.14 -7.66
CA PHE A 65 -18.79 15.92 -7.64
C PHE A 65 -19.52 17.01 -8.43
N LYS A 66 -20.69 16.65 -8.95
CA LYS A 66 -21.66 17.60 -9.52
C LYS A 66 -22.82 17.77 -8.57
N THR A 67 -23.43 18.94 -8.63
CA THR A 67 -24.72 19.18 -7.98
C THR A 67 -25.78 19.46 -9.05
N GLN A 68 -27.02 19.66 -8.63
CA GLN A 68 -28.07 20.13 -9.55
C GLN A 68 -27.79 21.55 -10.08
N SER A 69 -27.05 22.37 -9.31
CA SER A 69 -26.83 23.79 -9.56
C SER A 69 -25.41 24.12 -10.06
N SER A 70 -24.49 23.16 -10.03
CA SER A 70 -23.09 23.34 -10.42
C SER A 70 -22.56 22.15 -11.22
N ASP A 71 -21.65 22.44 -12.15
CA ASP A 71 -20.85 21.39 -12.78
C ASP A 71 -19.80 20.84 -11.78
N TRP A 72 -18.78 20.16 -12.30
CA TRP A 72 -17.71 19.53 -11.53
C TRP A 72 -17.03 20.50 -10.55
N THR A 73 -17.19 20.20 -9.27
CA THR A 73 -16.40 20.78 -8.18
C THR A 73 -15.34 19.77 -7.76
N SER A 74 -14.07 20.17 -7.75
CA SER A 74 -12.94 19.34 -7.29
C SER A 74 -12.28 19.95 -6.06
N ALA A 75 -11.67 19.10 -5.23
CA ALA A 75 -10.76 19.58 -4.20
C ALA A 75 -9.52 20.24 -4.83
N PRO A 76 -8.90 21.25 -4.18
CA PRO A 76 -7.71 21.92 -4.72
C PRO A 76 -6.48 21.01 -4.80
N SER A 77 -6.44 19.94 -3.98
CA SER A 77 -5.36 18.96 -3.98
C SER A 77 -5.90 17.53 -3.95
N GLY A 78 -5.26 16.65 -4.71
CA GLY A 78 -5.53 15.22 -4.68
C GLY A 78 -4.85 14.49 -3.52
N VAL A 79 -5.22 13.23 -3.35
CA VAL A 79 -4.60 12.31 -2.41
C VAL A 79 -3.44 11.61 -3.10
N HIS A 80 -2.25 11.69 -2.51
CA HIS A 80 -1.06 11.02 -3.02
C HIS A 80 -0.99 9.59 -2.48
N LEU A 81 -1.02 8.61 -3.38
CA LEU A 81 -0.78 7.21 -3.07
C LEU A 81 0.62 6.83 -3.58
N THR A 82 1.48 6.38 -2.68
CA THR A 82 2.78 5.78 -3.03
C THR A 82 2.74 4.32 -2.65
N VAL A 83 3.05 3.44 -3.61
CA VAL A 83 3.08 1.99 -3.42
C VAL A 83 4.46 1.49 -3.79
N THR A 84 5.22 1.02 -2.82
CA THR A 84 6.50 0.33 -3.06
C THR A 84 6.29 -1.18 -3.01
N ASP A 85 7.24 -1.90 -3.59
CA ASP A 85 7.32 -3.34 -3.38
C ASP A 85 7.65 -3.68 -1.91
N LEU A 86 7.33 -4.90 -1.48
CA LEU A 86 7.74 -5.37 -0.17
C LEU A 86 9.24 -5.65 -0.20
N GLN A 87 9.95 -5.16 0.81
CA GLN A 87 11.38 -5.41 1.00
C GLN A 87 11.65 -5.83 2.43
N VAL A 88 12.42 -6.90 2.63
CA VAL A 88 13.03 -7.15 3.94
C VAL A 88 14.25 -6.25 4.07
N LYS A 89 14.41 -5.62 5.22
CA LYS A 89 15.58 -4.80 5.56
C LYS A 89 16.09 -5.19 6.93
N VAL A 90 17.41 -5.18 7.09
CA VAL A 90 18.04 -5.31 8.40
C VAL A 90 18.08 -3.96 9.07
N ASP A 91 17.76 -3.94 10.36
CA ASP A 91 17.89 -2.73 11.18
C ASP A 91 19.39 -2.48 11.40
N PRO A 92 19.96 -1.38 10.86
CA PRO A 92 21.40 -1.12 10.90
C PRO A 92 21.95 -1.03 12.33
N ASN A 93 21.10 -0.73 13.32
CA ASN A 93 21.52 -0.64 14.72
C ASN A 93 21.76 -2.02 15.35
N THR A 94 21.20 -3.07 14.76
CA THR A 94 21.29 -4.46 15.25
C THR A 94 22.19 -5.33 14.36
N GLU A 95 22.72 -4.75 13.29
CA GLU A 95 23.65 -5.42 12.41
C GLU A 95 24.93 -5.80 13.17
N GLY A 96 25.36 -7.07 13.05
CA GLY A 96 26.51 -7.60 13.78
C GLY A 96 26.29 -7.84 15.28
N GLN A 97 25.09 -7.60 15.81
CA GLN A 97 24.75 -7.93 17.20
C GLN A 97 24.26 -9.37 17.33
N ARG A 98 24.15 -9.85 18.57
CA ARG A 98 23.56 -11.17 18.87
C ARG A 98 22.10 -11.25 18.42
N GLU A 99 21.33 -10.19 18.64
CA GLU A 99 19.94 -10.11 18.21
C GLU A 99 19.87 -9.22 16.98
N VAL A 100 19.53 -9.80 15.82
CA VAL A 100 19.41 -9.07 14.55
C VAL A 100 17.94 -8.87 14.24
N LYS A 101 17.54 -7.63 13.97
CA LYS A 101 16.15 -7.29 13.68
C LYS A 101 15.94 -7.12 12.18
N LEU A 102 15.05 -7.95 11.63
CA LEU A 102 14.56 -7.83 10.26
C LEU A 102 13.23 -7.09 10.24
N THR A 103 13.06 -6.12 9.35
CA THR A 103 11.82 -5.35 9.17
C THR A 103 11.29 -5.51 7.76
N CYS A 104 9.99 -5.74 7.61
CA CYS A 104 9.30 -5.79 6.33
C CYS A 104 8.88 -4.36 5.92
N SER A 105 9.67 -3.72 5.07
CA SER A 105 9.45 -2.36 4.59
C SER A 105 8.48 -2.34 3.41
N PHE A 106 7.42 -1.52 3.50
CA PHE A 106 6.53 -1.17 2.41
C PHE A 106 5.96 0.24 2.65
N THR A 107 5.75 1.03 1.59
CA THR A 107 5.04 2.30 1.70
C THR A 107 3.57 2.03 1.42
N CYS A 108 2.80 1.72 2.44
CA CYS A 108 1.36 1.86 2.36
C CYS A 108 0.85 2.17 3.77
N SER A 109 0.14 3.28 3.94
CA SER A 109 -0.43 3.73 5.21
C SER A 109 -1.69 2.93 5.61
N LEU A 110 -1.68 1.63 5.32
CA LEU A 110 -2.77 0.71 5.61
C LEU A 110 -2.40 -0.09 6.86
N SER A 111 -3.05 0.29 7.96
CA SER A 111 -3.05 -0.43 9.22
C SER A 111 -4.43 -1.07 9.42
N PRO A 112 -4.55 -2.27 10.01
CA PRO A 112 -3.52 -3.24 10.38
C PRO A 112 -3.50 -4.46 9.43
N TYR A 113 -2.32 -5.03 9.19
CA TYR A 113 -2.18 -6.32 8.52
C TYR A 113 -1.44 -7.33 9.40
N ASN A 114 -1.78 -8.60 9.22
CA ASN A 114 -0.94 -9.72 9.64
C ASN A 114 0.23 -9.86 8.64
N PHE A 115 1.46 -10.01 9.13
CA PHE A 115 2.64 -10.29 8.33
C PHE A 115 3.00 -11.77 8.42
N SER A 116 3.11 -12.44 7.28
CA SER A 116 3.66 -13.79 7.17
C SER A 116 5.14 -13.70 6.81
N TRP A 117 5.98 -14.23 7.69
CA TRP A 117 7.43 -14.33 7.49
C TRP A 117 7.80 -15.72 6.99
N TYR A 118 8.80 -15.77 6.13
CA TYR A 118 9.28 -16.99 5.52
C TYR A 118 10.80 -17.07 5.59
N LYS A 119 11.30 -18.27 5.84
CA LYS A 119 12.72 -18.62 5.79
C LYS A 119 12.93 -19.71 4.74
N ASN A 120 13.87 -19.51 3.81
CA ASN A 120 14.19 -20.47 2.75
C ASN A 120 12.96 -20.98 2.00
N GLY A 121 12.01 -20.07 1.70
CA GLY A 121 10.75 -20.44 1.04
C GLY A 121 9.63 -20.91 1.98
N GLN A 122 9.95 -21.46 3.15
CA GLN A 122 8.99 -22.05 4.10
C GLN A 122 8.44 -21.02 5.10
N LYS A 123 7.18 -21.18 5.50
CA LYS A 123 6.53 -20.25 6.44
C LYS A 123 7.15 -20.41 7.83
N LEU A 124 7.70 -19.31 8.35
CA LEU A 124 8.30 -19.24 9.68
C LEU A 124 7.25 -18.92 10.74
N LYS A 125 6.56 -17.77 10.59
CA LYS A 125 5.52 -17.33 11.53
C LYS A 125 4.58 -16.29 10.93
N THR A 126 3.48 -16.03 11.63
CA THR A 126 2.56 -14.91 11.35
C THR A 126 2.54 -14.00 12.57
N THR A 127 2.72 -12.70 12.39
CA THR A 127 2.69 -11.71 13.47
C THR A 127 2.01 -10.42 12.99
N ASN A 128 1.47 -9.63 13.92
CA ASN A 128 1.03 -8.26 13.64
C ASN A 128 2.21 -7.28 13.60
N ASP A 129 3.37 -7.71 14.08
CA ASP A 129 4.59 -6.91 14.04
C ASP A 129 5.16 -6.90 12.63
N ILE A 130 5.56 -5.70 12.19
CA ILE A 130 6.26 -5.49 10.91
C ILE A 130 7.69 -6.05 10.94
N PHE A 131 8.17 -6.54 12.09
CA PHE A 131 9.54 -6.99 12.29
C PHE A 131 9.62 -8.37 12.99
N ILE A 132 10.77 -9.01 12.84
CA ILE A 132 11.16 -10.19 13.60
C ILE A 132 12.59 -10.01 14.13
N VAL A 133 12.89 -10.65 15.24
CA VAL A 133 14.24 -10.71 15.82
C VAL A 133 14.75 -12.14 15.65
N LEU A 134 15.99 -12.27 15.20
CA LEU A 134 16.74 -13.51 15.01
C LEU A 134 17.92 -13.56 15.99
N ASP A 135 18.33 -14.74 16.42
CA ASP A 135 19.56 -14.92 17.20
C ASP A 135 20.70 -15.27 16.22
N SER A 136 21.60 -14.31 15.98
CA SER A 136 22.72 -14.47 15.04
C SER A 136 23.72 -15.53 15.45
N THR A 137 23.69 -16.00 16.70
CA THR A 137 24.54 -17.10 17.17
C THR A 137 23.99 -18.49 16.84
N SER A 138 22.74 -18.56 16.37
CA SER A 138 22.09 -19.80 15.98
C SER A 138 22.33 -20.10 14.50
N LEU A 139 23.03 -21.19 14.19
CA LEU A 139 23.09 -21.71 12.81
C LEU A 139 21.70 -22.04 12.24
N GLN A 140 20.70 -22.22 13.12
CA GLN A 140 19.31 -22.42 12.70
C GLN A 140 18.63 -21.15 12.20
N ASP A 141 19.25 -19.97 12.30
CA ASP A 141 18.77 -18.70 11.76
C ASP A 141 19.50 -18.29 10.47
N GLU A 142 20.46 -19.09 10.00
CA GLU A 142 21.08 -18.84 8.69
C GLU A 142 20.11 -19.15 7.55
N GLY A 143 19.93 -18.22 6.61
CA GLY A 143 19.15 -18.44 5.40
C GLY A 143 18.56 -17.18 4.81
N SER A 144 17.69 -17.37 3.83
CA SER A 144 17.04 -16.28 3.13
C SER A 144 15.66 -15.96 3.69
N TYR A 145 15.43 -14.68 3.99
CA TYR A 145 14.21 -14.20 4.61
C TYR A 145 13.38 -13.36 3.65
N SER A 146 12.06 -13.55 3.72
CA SER A 146 11.08 -12.75 2.96
C SER A 146 9.79 -12.62 3.74
N CYS A 147 9.04 -11.56 3.45
CA CYS A 147 7.78 -11.25 4.12
C CYS A 147 6.64 -11.14 3.11
N ARG A 148 5.42 -11.33 3.59
CA ARG A 148 4.16 -11.16 2.85
C ARG A 148 3.14 -10.51 3.76
N VAL A 149 2.40 -9.55 3.22
CA VAL A 149 1.21 -8.97 3.87
C VAL A 149 0.03 -9.91 3.66
N TYR A 150 -0.72 -10.23 4.71
CA TYR A 150 -1.94 -11.03 4.64
C TYR A 150 -2.95 -10.38 3.67
N GLU A 151 -3.56 -11.18 2.79
CA GLU A 151 -4.39 -10.76 1.64
C GLU A 151 -3.67 -10.17 0.42
N SER A 152 -2.34 -10.02 0.43
CA SER A 152 -1.57 -9.77 -0.80
C SER A 152 -1.17 -11.10 -1.44
N GLU A 153 -1.25 -11.26 -2.77
CA GLU A 153 -0.62 -12.40 -3.48
C GLU A 153 0.90 -12.25 -3.60
N ARG A 154 1.43 -11.03 -3.34
CA ARG A 154 2.84 -10.70 -3.53
C ARG A 154 3.64 -10.93 -2.25
N ARG A 155 4.80 -11.55 -2.43
CA ARG A 155 5.84 -11.77 -1.42
C ARG A 155 7.03 -10.89 -1.77
N SER A 156 7.70 -10.34 -0.76
CA SER A 156 8.96 -9.61 -0.97
C SER A 156 9.97 -10.50 -1.69
N PHE A 157 10.90 -9.89 -2.41
CA PHE A 157 12.09 -10.63 -2.80
C PHE A 157 12.81 -11.17 -1.56
N PRO A 158 13.37 -12.39 -1.63
CA PRO A 158 14.25 -12.90 -0.60
C PRO A 158 15.47 -12.01 -0.45
N VAL A 159 15.83 -11.65 0.79
CA VAL A 159 17.15 -11.09 1.09
C VAL A 159 18.01 -12.21 1.66
N CYS A 160 19.20 -12.39 1.08
CA CYS A 160 20.25 -13.22 1.63
C CYS A 160 21.20 -12.32 2.40
N GLU A 161 21.23 -12.47 3.72
CA GLU A 161 22.34 -11.98 4.52
C GLU A 161 22.92 -13.17 5.26
N CYS A 162 24.15 -13.51 4.88
CA CYS A 162 24.92 -14.61 5.42
C CYS A 162 26.35 -14.15 5.62
N GLY A 163 26.99 -14.69 6.65
CA GLY A 163 28.44 -14.91 6.67
C GLY A 163 29.14 -14.36 7.90
N PHE A 164 29.40 -15.24 8.87
CA PHE A 164 30.39 -15.02 9.92
C PHE A 164 31.74 -14.70 9.26
N ASN A 165 32.23 -13.48 9.41
CA ASN A 165 33.67 -13.22 9.29
C ASN A 165 34.30 -13.61 10.63
N PHE A 166 35.01 -14.73 10.62
CA PHE A 166 35.96 -15.09 11.68
C PHE A 166 37.12 -14.09 11.71
#